data_AF-A0A2D8U5U7-F1
#
_entry.id   AF-A0A2D8U5U7-F1
#
_cell.length_a   1.000
_cell.length_b   1.000
_cell.length_c   1.000
_cell.angle_alpha   90.00
_cell.angle_beta   90.00
_cell.angle_gamma   90.00
#
_symmetry.space_group_name_H-M   'P 1'
#
loop_
_entity.id
_entity.type
_entity.pdbx_description
1 polymer ?
#
loop_
_entity_poly.entity_id
_entity_poly.type
_entity_poly.pdbx_seq_one_letter_code
_entity_poly.pdbx_strand_id
1 'polypeptide(L)'
;IDMDRDGDGLSDYDEVHIHDTMPLDGDTDGDMLSDGDEINEFGSDPRKFDQDSDGDGFYWFEDCDDNDSLTKPSGIETWDGKDQDCDGSIDEDIDRLSELNHTVALLPWEASNVTFRLEPPDFPDGVVTVSQWRVNGATVNKTQEGGLELDVLDCGNANPSTTVLQLCDSSSPSYIQLVFVDSGVETVLEWQVEVRVWSPPTTILEDFLALFGEVSLPALGAVLLIFVSMASSAVLFTKRRSAILNEAILSYGVPEKGGGIQDSVNRNVPAAPDFNNQK
;
A
#
# COMPACT_ATOMS: atom_id res chain seq x y z
N ILE A 1 -63.79 -15.39 35.78
CA ILE A 1 -63.04 -14.13 35.83
C ILE A 1 -62.06 -14.40 36.93
N ASP A 2 -60.82 -14.71 36.55
CA ASP A 2 -59.76 -14.66 37.54
C ASP A 2 -59.65 -13.20 37.98
N MET A 3 -59.61 -12.98 39.28
CA MET A 3 -59.44 -11.64 39.80
C MET A 3 -57.94 -11.33 39.75
N ASP A 4 -57.63 -10.13 39.32
CA ASP A 4 -56.30 -9.52 39.26
C ASP A 4 -56.54 -8.15 39.91
N ARG A 5 -56.11 -7.99 41.17
CA ARG A 5 -56.58 -6.89 42.02
C ARG A 5 -55.68 -5.66 42.00
N ASP A 6 -54.38 -5.84 41.85
CA ASP A 6 -53.38 -4.80 41.63
C ASP A 6 -53.21 -4.48 40.15
N GLY A 7 -53.60 -5.38 39.24
CA GLY A 7 -53.63 -5.11 37.81
C GLY A 7 -52.28 -5.26 37.13
N ASP A 8 -51.40 -6.09 37.69
CA ASP A 8 -50.04 -6.34 37.17
C ASP A 8 -49.99 -7.41 36.07
N GLY A 9 -51.12 -8.07 35.80
CA GLY A 9 -51.23 -9.10 34.77
C GLY A 9 -51.10 -10.53 35.27
N LEU A 10 -50.95 -10.75 36.58
CA LEU A 10 -51.13 -12.05 37.23
C LEU A 10 -52.52 -12.16 37.87
N SER A 11 -53.01 -13.39 38.02
CA SER A 11 -54.25 -13.60 38.75
C SER A 11 -53.96 -13.81 40.24
N ASP A 12 -54.86 -13.34 41.11
CA ASP A 12 -54.81 -13.58 42.56
C ASP A 12 -54.59 -15.07 42.90
N TYR A 13 -55.11 -15.96 42.04
CA TYR A 13 -54.95 -17.39 42.20
C TYR A 13 -53.51 -17.82 41.92
N ASP A 14 -52.94 -17.38 40.79
CA ASP A 14 -51.59 -17.73 40.37
C ASP A 14 -50.54 -17.12 41.31
N GLU A 15 -50.73 -15.86 41.70
CA GLU A 15 -49.87 -15.19 42.69
C GLU A 15 -49.75 -16.01 43.98
N VAL A 16 -50.87 -16.43 44.58
CA VAL A 16 -50.85 -17.17 45.86
C VAL A 16 -50.45 -18.64 45.70
N HIS A 17 -50.81 -19.30 44.60
CA HIS A 17 -50.70 -20.77 44.49
C HIS A 17 -49.56 -21.23 43.58
N ILE A 18 -48.99 -20.35 42.76
CA ILE A 18 -47.94 -20.67 41.80
C ILE A 18 -46.68 -19.87 42.08
N HIS A 19 -46.81 -18.55 42.24
CA HIS A 19 -45.66 -17.62 42.28
C HIS A 19 -45.25 -17.21 43.70
N ASP A 20 -46.12 -17.46 44.70
CA ASP A 20 -45.98 -17.03 46.09
C ASP A 20 -45.80 -15.49 46.25
N THR A 21 -46.43 -14.71 45.37
CA THR A 21 -46.46 -13.23 45.39
C THR A 21 -47.70 -12.69 46.12
N MET A 22 -47.88 -11.36 46.17
CA MET A 22 -48.92 -10.69 46.96
C MET A 22 -50.07 -10.12 46.10
N PRO A 23 -51.31 -10.66 46.19
CA PRO A 23 -52.46 -10.25 45.36
C PRO A 23 -53.03 -8.84 45.50
N LEU A 24 -52.31 -7.93 46.15
CA LEU A 24 -52.71 -6.54 46.34
C LEU A 24 -51.51 -5.60 46.17
N ASP A 25 -50.37 -6.14 45.75
CA ASP A 25 -49.07 -5.51 45.71
C ASP A 25 -48.30 -6.11 44.54
N GLY A 26 -48.55 -5.59 43.33
CA GLY A 26 -48.01 -6.14 42.10
C GLY A 26 -46.52 -5.86 41.88
N ASP A 27 -45.74 -5.64 42.93
CA ASP A 27 -44.27 -5.51 42.99
C ASP A 27 -43.86 -6.01 44.39
N THR A 28 -43.80 -7.34 44.52
CA THR A 28 -43.73 -8.03 45.82
C THR A 28 -42.39 -7.80 46.53
N ASP A 29 -41.29 -7.60 45.81
CA ASP A 29 -39.97 -7.37 46.38
C ASP A 29 -39.50 -5.90 46.36
N GLY A 30 -40.21 -5.03 45.67
CA GLY A 30 -40.06 -3.58 45.72
C GLY A 30 -38.93 -3.03 44.85
N ASP A 31 -38.60 -3.69 43.74
CA ASP A 31 -37.54 -3.28 42.81
C ASP A 31 -38.03 -2.46 41.60
N MET A 32 -39.32 -2.11 41.59
CA MET A 32 -40.01 -1.37 40.52
C MET A 32 -40.31 -2.16 39.25
N LEU A 33 -40.05 -3.47 39.21
CA LEU A 33 -40.66 -4.38 38.25
C LEU A 33 -41.96 -4.94 38.82
N SER A 34 -42.95 -5.17 37.96
CA SER A 34 -44.17 -5.80 38.42
C SER A 34 -44.03 -7.32 38.45
N ASP A 35 -44.66 -8.01 39.41
CA ASP A 35 -44.57 -9.47 39.52
C ASP A 35 -44.96 -10.13 38.18
N GLY A 36 -45.95 -9.55 37.51
CA GLY A 36 -46.38 -9.94 36.18
C GLY A 36 -45.35 -9.74 35.08
N ASP A 37 -44.63 -8.63 35.03
CA ASP A 37 -43.58 -8.38 34.03
C ASP A 37 -42.38 -9.30 34.27
N GLU A 38 -41.97 -9.48 35.53
CA GLU A 38 -40.89 -10.40 35.90
C GLU A 38 -41.17 -11.83 35.43
N ILE A 39 -42.41 -12.31 35.55
CA ILE A 39 -42.77 -13.67 35.13
C ILE A 39 -43.00 -13.77 33.62
N ASN A 40 -43.73 -12.81 33.04
CA ASN A 40 -44.22 -12.93 31.66
C ASN A 40 -43.22 -12.41 30.62
N GLU A 41 -42.37 -11.44 30.97
CA GLU A 41 -41.44 -10.77 30.07
C GLU A 41 -39.98 -11.17 30.34
N PHE A 42 -39.54 -11.07 31.60
CA PHE A 42 -38.11 -11.18 31.94
C PHE A 42 -37.67 -12.57 32.41
N GLY A 43 -38.58 -13.34 32.99
CA GLY A 43 -38.29 -14.63 33.60
C GLY A 43 -37.48 -14.55 34.90
N SER A 44 -37.49 -13.41 35.60
CA SER A 44 -36.92 -13.24 36.94
C SER A 44 -37.85 -13.78 38.04
N ASP A 45 -37.43 -13.68 39.31
CA ASP A 45 -38.18 -14.22 40.46
C ASP A 45 -38.77 -13.05 41.23
N PRO A 46 -40.12 -12.87 41.26
CA PRO A 46 -40.81 -11.69 41.81
C PRO A 46 -40.77 -11.54 43.32
N ARG A 47 -39.81 -12.20 43.94
CA ARG A 47 -39.54 -12.16 45.38
C ARG A 47 -38.07 -11.89 45.64
N LYS A 48 -37.31 -11.58 44.59
CA LYS A 48 -35.88 -11.32 44.62
C LYS A 48 -35.58 -10.06 43.82
N PHE A 49 -35.44 -8.98 44.59
CA PHE A 49 -34.95 -7.69 44.12
C PHE A 49 -33.90 -7.83 43.00
N ASP A 50 -34.29 -7.44 41.80
CA ASP A 50 -33.45 -7.32 40.62
C ASP A 50 -32.68 -5.99 40.69
N GLN A 51 -31.36 -6.10 40.65
CA GLN A 51 -30.48 -4.96 40.82
C GLN A 51 -30.25 -4.25 39.48
N ASP A 52 -30.32 -2.92 39.52
CA ASP A 52 -29.78 -1.98 38.52
C ASP A 52 -28.67 -1.20 39.27
N SER A 53 -27.43 -1.70 39.25
CA SER A 53 -26.39 -1.21 40.17
C SER A 53 -25.83 0.14 39.76
N ASP A 54 -25.83 0.46 38.47
CA ASP A 54 -25.35 1.74 37.95
C ASP A 54 -26.48 2.77 37.71
N GLY A 55 -27.74 2.34 37.80
CA GLY A 55 -28.93 3.19 37.81
C GLY A 55 -29.33 3.69 36.43
N ASP A 56 -29.04 2.92 35.38
CA ASP A 56 -29.25 3.34 34.00
C ASP A 56 -30.58 2.87 33.37
N GLY A 57 -31.35 2.10 34.14
CA GLY A 57 -32.68 1.61 33.81
C GLY A 57 -32.70 0.23 33.17
N PHE A 58 -31.57 -0.46 33.08
CA PHE A 58 -31.49 -1.87 32.72
C PHE A 58 -31.11 -2.70 33.96
N TYR A 59 -31.83 -3.80 34.17
CA TYR A 59 -31.56 -4.68 35.29
C TYR A 59 -30.42 -5.65 34.95
N TRP A 60 -29.79 -6.24 35.96
CA TRP A 60 -28.63 -7.15 35.86
C TRP A 60 -28.77 -8.32 34.87
N PHE A 61 -29.99 -8.68 34.48
CA PHE A 61 -30.26 -9.75 33.52
C PHE A 61 -30.41 -9.26 32.07
N GLU A 62 -30.66 -7.96 31.86
CA GLU A 62 -30.65 -7.29 30.55
C GLU A 62 -29.29 -6.66 30.25
N ASP A 63 -28.59 -6.24 31.30
CA ASP A 63 -27.30 -5.59 31.25
C ASP A 63 -26.14 -6.61 31.33
N CYS A 64 -25.23 -6.55 30.36
CA CYS A 64 -24.05 -7.40 30.31
C CYS A 64 -22.92 -6.97 31.27
N ASP A 65 -22.92 -5.73 31.77
CA ASP A 65 -22.12 -5.24 32.91
C ASP A 65 -22.87 -4.18 33.72
N ASP A 66 -23.76 -4.63 34.62
CA ASP A 66 -24.58 -3.83 35.55
C ASP A 66 -23.80 -2.84 36.46
N ASN A 67 -22.47 -2.78 36.37
CA ASN A 67 -21.66 -1.78 37.08
C ASN A 67 -21.18 -0.63 36.19
N ASP A 68 -21.54 -0.63 34.90
CA ASP A 68 -21.09 0.34 33.91
C ASP A 68 -22.24 0.82 33.02
N SER A 69 -22.82 1.97 33.38
CA SER A 69 -24.00 2.59 32.72
C SER A 69 -23.86 2.91 31.21
N LEU A 70 -22.70 2.63 30.61
CA LEU A 70 -22.46 2.74 29.17
C LEU A 70 -22.60 1.38 28.45
N THR A 71 -22.57 0.28 29.18
CA THR A 71 -22.67 -1.09 28.71
C THR A 71 -24.09 -1.55 28.98
N LYS A 72 -24.95 -1.62 27.97
CA LYS A 72 -26.37 -1.96 28.09
C LYS A 72 -27.03 -2.18 26.74
N PRO A 73 -28.24 -2.76 26.67
CA PRO A 73 -28.98 -2.88 25.42
C PRO A 73 -29.03 -1.58 24.60
N SER A 74 -28.57 -1.63 23.34
CA SER A 74 -28.47 -0.47 22.44
C SER A 74 -27.50 0.63 22.88
N GLY A 75 -26.48 0.28 23.66
CA GLY A 75 -25.30 1.10 23.92
C GLY A 75 -24.56 1.55 22.66
N ILE A 76 -23.56 2.42 22.83
CA ILE A 76 -22.70 2.87 21.72
C ILE A 76 -21.35 2.19 21.87
N GLU A 77 -20.98 1.42 20.85
CA GLU A 77 -19.70 0.73 20.79
C GLU A 77 -18.50 1.69 20.83
N THR A 78 -17.50 1.28 21.60
CA THR A 78 -16.17 1.88 21.68
C THR A 78 -15.13 0.80 21.48
N TRP A 79 -14.00 1.14 20.86
CA TRP A 79 -13.02 0.11 20.49
C TRP A 79 -12.15 -0.29 21.68
N ASP A 80 -12.68 -1.16 22.54
CA ASP A 80 -12.03 -1.57 23.79
C ASP A 80 -12.15 -3.08 24.08
N GLY A 81 -12.75 -3.85 23.17
CA GLY A 81 -12.90 -5.29 23.31
C GLY A 81 -14.03 -5.72 24.24
N LYS A 82 -14.96 -4.82 24.57
CA LYS A 82 -16.21 -5.17 25.26
C LYS A 82 -17.40 -5.01 24.31
N ASP A 83 -18.49 -5.65 24.69
CA ASP A 83 -19.81 -5.54 24.07
C ASP A 83 -20.56 -4.47 24.87
N GLN A 84 -20.67 -3.24 24.36
CA GLN A 84 -21.35 -2.15 25.07
C GLN A 84 -22.84 -2.12 24.79
N ASP A 85 -23.31 -2.72 23.69
CA ASP A 85 -24.72 -2.72 23.32
C ASP A 85 -25.47 -4.02 23.69
N CYS A 86 -24.76 -4.98 24.29
CA CYS A 86 -25.18 -6.29 24.74
C CYS A 86 -25.85 -7.14 23.63
N ASP A 87 -25.47 -6.95 22.36
CA ASP A 87 -26.01 -7.73 21.23
C ASP A 87 -25.27 -9.08 21.00
N GLY A 88 -24.17 -9.30 21.72
CA GLY A 88 -23.30 -10.47 21.63
C GLY A 88 -22.19 -10.37 20.59
N SER A 89 -22.13 -9.27 19.85
CA SER A 89 -20.99 -8.83 19.06
C SER A 89 -20.10 -7.91 19.92
N ILE A 90 -18.87 -7.68 19.48
CA ILE A 90 -17.91 -6.87 20.23
C ILE A 90 -17.29 -5.91 19.23
N ASP A 91 -17.21 -4.63 19.54
CA ASP A 91 -16.55 -3.61 18.73
C ASP A 91 -17.11 -3.52 17.28
N GLU A 92 -18.37 -3.81 17.05
CA GLU A 92 -19.02 -3.64 15.74
C GLU A 92 -19.36 -2.17 15.44
N ASP A 93 -19.59 -1.88 14.15
CA ASP A 93 -19.93 -0.53 13.67
C ASP A 93 -18.93 0.60 14.02
N ILE A 94 -17.70 0.24 14.42
CA ILE A 94 -16.60 1.18 14.68
C ILE A 94 -15.81 1.53 13.41
N ASP A 95 -15.57 2.83 13.20
CA ASP A 95 -14.61 3.32 12.20
C ASP A 95 -13.16 3.25 12.72
N ARG A 96 -12.58 2.04 12.66
CA ARG A 96 -11.21 1.75 13.12
C ARG A 96 -10.12 2.57 12.41
N LEU A 97 -10.37 3.06 11.18
CA LEU A 97 -9.39 3.91 10.49
C LEU A 97 -9.28 5.29 11.17
N SER A 98 -10.44 5.84 11.54
CA SER A 98 -10.53 7.11 12.26
C SER A 98 -9.97 6.99 13.68
N GLU A 99 -10.27 5.90 14.40
CA GLU A 99 -9.72 5.64 15.74
C GLU A 99 -8.19 5.60 15.76
N LEU A 100 -7.58 4.97 14.75
CA LEU A 100 -6.12 4.94 14.61
C LEU A 100 -5.52 6.24 14.07
N ASN A 101 -6.35 7.25 13.77
CA ASN A 101 -5.97 8.45 13.04
C ASN A 101 -5.19 8.12 11.75
N HIS A 102 -5.51 7.00 11.11
CA HIS A 102 -4.76 6.54 9.95
C HIS A 102 -5.14 7.38 8.72
N THR A 103 -4.12 7.90 8.04
CA THR A 103 -4.30 8.62 6.79
C THR A 103 -3.33 8.07 5.76
N VAL A 104 -3.75 8.01 4.50
CA VAL A 104 -2.89 7.54 3.41
C VAL A 104 -1.74 8.53 3.24
N ALA A 105 -0.55 8.12 3.69
CA ALA A 105 0.67 8.89 3.55
C ALA A 105 1.53 8.36 2.39
N LEU A 106 2.12 9.28 1.63
CA LEU A 106 3.17 8.95 0.65
C LEU A 106 4.53 8.99 1.35
N LEU A 107 5.15 7.83 1.51
CA LEU A 107 6.43 7.64 2.18
C LEU A 107 7.55 7.46 1.13
N PRO A 108 8.52 8.38 1.03
CA PRO A 108 9.69 8.15 0.20
C PRO A 108 10.63 7.13 0.86
N TRP A 109 11.11 6.16 0.09
CA TRP A 109 12.07 5.16 0.58
C TRP A 109 13.25 5.00 -0.37
N GLU A 110 14.46 5.27 0.12
CA GLU A 110 15.72 4.99 -0.56
C GLU A 110 16.11 3.52 -0.39
N ALA A 111 15.52 2.67 -1.21
CA ALA A 111 15.60 1.22 -1.07
C ALA A 111 16.99 0.64 -1.35
N SER A 112 17.91 1.41 -1.94
CA SER A 112 19.26 0.96 -2.28
C SER A 112 20.24 0.91 -1.09
N ASN A 113 19.92 1.54 0.04
CA ASN A 113 20.84 1.62 1.18
C ASN A 113 20.17 1.75 2.56
N VAL A 114 18.84 1.89 2.61
CA VAL A 114 18.09 1.97 3.87
C VAL A 114 17.10 0.81 3.94
N THR A 115 17.10 0.08 5.06
CA THR A 115 16.04 -0.89 5.39
C THR A 115 14.76 -0.12 5.73
N PHE A 116 13.64 -0.52 5.16
CA PHE A 116 12.33 0.06 5.47
C PHE A 116 11.67 -0.71 6.61
N ARG A 117 11.12 0.03 7.57
CA ARG A 117 10.45 -0.53 8.73
C ARG A 117 9.13 0.18 8.96
N LEU A 118 8.08 -0.58 9.22
CA LEU A 118 6.82 -0.08 9.75
C LEU A 118 6.43 -0.94 10.94
N GLU A 119 6.14 -0.31 12.05
CA GLU A 119 5.53 -0.98 13.19
C GLU A 119 4.00 -0.92 13.04
N PRO A 120 3.27 -1.93 13.55
CA PRO A 120 1.82 -1.80 13.66
C PRO A 120 1.47 -0.61 14.57
N PRO A 121 0.28 -0.01 14.40
CA PRO A 121 -0.18 0.98 15.37
C PRO A 121 -0.47 0.33 16.72
N ASP A 122 -0.52 1.16 17.77
CA ASP A 122 -0.98 0.73 19.07
C ASP A 122 -2.49 0.50 19.00
N PHE A 123 -2.92 -0.74 19.22
CA PHE A 123 -4.33 -1.07 19.37
C PHE A 123 -4.79 -0.76 20.80
N PRO A 124 -6.07 -0.40 21.00
CA PRO A 124 -6.62 -0.20 22.34
C PRO A 124 -6.44 -1.43 23.24
N ASP A 125 -6.32 -1.20 24.55
CA ASP A 125 -6.27 -2.29 25.53
C ASP A 125 -7.57 -3.10 25.48
N GLY A 126 -7.48 -4.43 25.59
CA GLY A 126 -8.65 -5.33 25.53
C GLY A 126 -8.95 -5.87 24.12
N VAL A 127 -8.55 -5.15 23.08
CA VAL A 127 -8.75 -5.54 21.67
C VAL A 127 -7.77 -6.64 21.27
N VAL A 128 -8.29 -7.74 20.70
CA VAL A 128 -7.48 -8.87 20.22
C VAL A 128 -7.50 -8.95 18.71
N THR A 129 -6.40 -8.52 18.08
CA THR A 129 -6.29 -8.50 16.62
C THR A 129 -5.40 -9.62 16.06
N VAL A 130 -5.77 -10.12 14.88
CA VAL A 130 -4.89 -10.97 14.05
C VAL A 130 -4.44 -10.17 12.85
N SER A 131 -3.12 -9.93 12.73
CA SER A 131 -2.57 -9.07 11.69
C SER A 131 -1.60 -9.76 10.72
N GLN A 132 -1.62 -9.26 9.48
CA GLN A 132 -0.82 -9.72 8.35
C GLN A 132 -0.43 -8.54 7.44
N TRP A 133 0.84 -8.49 7.05
CA TRP A 133 1.34 -7.49 6.12
C TRP A 133 1.20 -7.95 4.67
N ARG A 134 0.87 -7.02 3.78
CA ARG A 134 0.85 -7.21 2.32
C ARG A 134 1.65 -6.11 1.62
N VAL A 135 2.39 -6.48 0.57
CA VAL A 135 3.11 -5.56 -0.31
C VAL A 135 2.63 -5.80 -1.74
N ASN A 136 2.04 -4.80 -2.37
CA ASN A 136 1.43 -4.90 -3.70
C ASN A 136 0.48 -6.13 -3.81
N GLY A 137 -0.27 -6.41 -2.73
CA GLY A 137 -1.19 -7.54 -2.60
C GLY A 137 -0.57 -8.88 -2.20
N ALA A 138 0.76 -9.02 -2.20
CA ALA A 138 1.44 -10.24 -1.78
C ALA A 138 1.71 -10.25 -0.27
N THR A 139 1.46 -11.39 0.38
CA THR A 139 1.71 -11.54 1.82
C THR A 139 3.19 -11.58 2.14
N VAL A 140 3.60 -10.87 3.19
CA VAL A 140 4.98 -10.86 3.69
C VAL A 140 5.01 -11.23 5.17
N ASN A 141 6.14 -11.80 5.59
CA ASN A 141 6.33 -12.20 6.98
C ASN A 141 6.50 -10.97 7.86
N LYS A 142 5.93 -11.03 9.08
CA LYS A 142 6.15 -10.04 10.12
C LYS A 142 7.39 -10.34 10.96
N THR A 143 7.95 -9.32 11.60
CA THR A 143 9.02 -9.44 12.59
C THR A 143 8.49 -10.12 13.85
N GLN A 144 9.37 -10.42 14.81
CA GLN A 144 8.96 -10.97 16.11
C GLN A 144 8.09 -10.01 16.91
N GLU A 145 8.24 -8.70 16.67
CA GLU A 145 7.46 -7.62 17.30
C GLU A 145 6.18 -7.29 16.51
N GLY A 146 5.92 -7.99 15.39
CA GLY A 146 4.72 -7.82 14.57
C GLY A 146 4.84 -6.75 13.47
N GLY A 147 5.92 -5.99 13.45
CA GLY A 147 6.26 -5.04 12.40
C GLY A 147 6.57 -5.67 11.04
N LEU A 148 6.71 -4.80 10.05
CA LEU A 148 7.23 -5.09 8.72
C LEU A 148 8.67 -4.61 8.63
N GLU A 149 9.55 -5.47 8.15
CA GLU A 149 10.92 -5.13 7.82
C GLU A 149 11.21 -5.55 6.37
N LEU A 150 11.56 -4.58 5.53
CA LEU A 150 12.01 -4.80 4.16
C LEU A 150 13.47 -4.40 4.06
N ASP A 151 14.33 -5.40 3.87
CA ASP A 151 15.75 -5.19 3.65
C ASP A 151 16.02 -4.33 2.42
N VAL A 152 17.25 -3.82 2.35
CA VAL A 152 17.79 -3.11 1.19
C VAL A 152 17.51 -3.91 -0.09
N LEU A 153 16.88 -3.26 -1.08
CA LEU A 153 16.53 -3.85 -2.36
C LEU A 153 17.74 -3.83 -3.30
N ASP A 154 18.14 -5.02 -3.73
CA ASP A 154 19.06 -5.22 -4.85
C ASP A 154 18.28 -5.73 -6.08
N CYS A 155 17.81 -4.80 -6.91
CA CYS A 155 17.09 -5.11 -8.13
C CYS A 155 17.97 -5.72 -9.24
N GLY A 156 19.29 -5.75 -9.06
CA GLY A 156 20.23 -6.44 -9.96
C GLY A 156 20.48 -7.90 -9.60
N ASN A 157 19.88 -8.41 -8.51
CA ASN A 157 20.05 -9.78 -8.07
C ASN A 157 19.49 -10.78 -9.10
N ALA A 158 20.24 -11.85 -9.38
CA ALA A 158 19.87 -12.89 -10.34
C ALA A 158 18.73 -13.82 -9.85
N ASN A 159 18.45 -13.85 -8.54
CA ASN A 159 17.36 -14.64 -7.97
C ASN A 159 16.63 -13.88 -6.83
N PRO A 160 15.90 -12.81 -7.17
CA PRO A 160 15.18 -12.01 -6.19
C PRO A 160 13.97 -12.78 -5.63
N SER A 161 13.55 -12.45 -4.41
CA SER A 161 12.26 -12.91 -3.89
C SER A 161 11.12 -12.27 -4.70
N THR A 162 9.94 -12.89 -4.67
CA THR A 162 8.74 -12.36 -5.34
C THR A 162 8.39 -10.94 -4.87
N THR A 163 8.59 -10.65 -3.59
CA THR A 163 8.37 -9.32 -2.99
C THR A 163 9.35 -8.28 -3.55
N VAL A 164 10.63 -8.64 -3.70
CA VAL A 164 11.66 -7.75 -4.26
C VAL A 164 11.32 -7.40 -5.72
N LEU A 165 10.89 -8.39 -6.52
CA LEU A 165 10.47 -8.14 -7.91
C LEU A 165 9.32 -7.13 -8.00
N GLN A 166 8.34 -7.21 -7.09
CA GLN A 166 7.19 -6.31 -7.09
C GLN A 166 7.54 -4.87 -6.67
N LEU A 167 8.57 -4.68 -5.85
CA LEU A 167 9.02 -3.36 -5.39
C LEU A 167 10.02 -2.69 -6.35
N CYS A 168 10.73 -3.49 -7.15
CA CYS A 168 11.72 -2.99 -8.10
C CYS A 168 11.11 -2.36 -9.37
N ASP A 169 9.81 -2.53 -9.62
CA ASP A 169 9.10 -1.86 -10.71
C ASP A 169 8.78 -0.41 -10.30
N SER A 170 9.69 0.51 -10.62
CA SER A 170 9.66 1.92 -10.19
C SER A 170 8.63 2.80 -10.92
N SER A 171 7.73 2.20 -11.70
CA SER A 171 6.77 2.93 -12.53
C SER A 171 5.55 3.46 -11.76
N SER A 172 5.37 3.05 -10.49
CA SER A 172 4.25 3.49 -9.64
C SER A 172 4.62 3.42 -8.14
N PRO A 173 3.97 4.21 -7.27
CA PRO A 173 4.09 3.99 -5.84
C PRO A 173 3.63 2.57 -5.50
N SER A 174 4.40 1.91 -4.65
CA SER A 174 4.03 0.60 -4.11
C SER A 174 3.06 0.78 -2.96
N TYR A 175 2.16 -0.18 -2.78
CA TYR A 175 1.18 -0.18 -1.71
C TYR A 175 1.63 -1.17 -0.65
N ILE A 176 1.81 -0.69 0.57
CA ILE A 176 2.03 -1.52 1.74
C ILE A 176 0.76 -1.48 2.57
N GLN A 177 0.27 -2.65 2.95
CA GLN A 177 -0.96 -2.78 3.70
C GLN A 177 -0.74 -3.59 4.97
N LEU A 178 -1.28 -3.11 6.08
CA LEU A 178 -1.50 -3.92 7.29
C LEU A 178 -2.96 -4.32 7.29
N VAL A 179 -3.21 -5.60 7.11
CA VAL A 179 -4.55 -6.18 7.22
C VAL A 179 -4.66 -6.78 8.60
N PHE A 180 -5.65 -6.34 9.37
CA PHE A 180 -5.94 -6.93 10.67
C PHE A 180 -7.42 -7.26 10.80
N VAL A 181 -7.70 -8.33 11.53
CA VAL A 181 -9.05 -8.78 11.83
C VAL A 181 -9.27 -8.64 13.33
N ASP A 182 -10.39 -8.04 13.67
CA ASP A 182 -10.85 -7.78 15.01
C ASP A 182 -12.36 -8.01 15.08
N SER A 183 -12.83 -8.80 16.03
CA SER A 183 -14.24 -9.24 16.13
C SER A 183 -14.88 -9.71 14.82
N GLY A 184 -14.08 -10.34 13.95
CA GLY A 184 -14.54 -10.83 12.64
C GLY A 184 -14.58 -9.78 11.52
N VAL A 185 -14.28 -8.52 11.81
CA VAL A 185 -14.20 -7.41 10.85
C VAL A 185 -12.76 -7.28 10.33
N GLU A 186 -12.57 -7.38 9.02
CA GLU A 186 -11.27 -7.13 8.37
C GLU A 186 -11.09 -5.63 8.09
N THR A 187 -10.03 -5.03 8.65
CA THR A 187 -9.63 -3.64 8.41
C THR A 187 -8.27 -3.59 7.71
N VAL A 188 -8.12 -2.64 6.76
CA VAL A 188 -6.90 -2.49 5.97
C VAL A 188 -6.34 -1.09 6.14
N LEU A 189 -5.16 -0.98 6.77
CA LEU A 189 -4.35 0.24 6.73
C LEU A 189 -3.48 0.21 5.51
N GLU A 190 -3.48 1.29 4.73
CA GLU A 190 -2.69 1.40 3.51
C GLU A 190 -1.71 2.58 3.57
N TRP A 191 -0.47 2.33 3.18
CA TRP A 191 0.56 3.32 2.92
C TRP A 191 0.98 3.25 1.46
N GLN A 192 1.20 4.42 0.86
CA GLN A 192 1.82 4.54 -0.45
C GLN A 192 3.31 4.78 -0.26
N VAL A 193 4.15 3.98 -0.89
CA VAL A 193 5.61 4.07 -0.76
C VAL A 193 6.21 4.39 -2.12
N GLU A 194 6.88 5.53 -2.22
CA GLU A 194 7.68 5.88 -3.40
C GLU A 194 9.05 5.22 -3.26
N VAL A 195 9.21 4.08 -3.92
CA VAL A 195 10.45 3.29 -3.88
C VAL A 195 11.48 3.88 -4.83
N ARG A 196 12.61 4.34 -4.27
CA ARG A 196 13.77 4.84 -5.01
C ARG A 196 14.86 3.78 -5.00
N VAL A 197 15.06 3.15 -6.15
CA VAL A 197 16.12 2.16 -6.37
C VAL A 197 17.26 2.82 -7.13
N TRP A 198 18.50 2.51 -6.75
CA TRP A 198 19.66 2.93 -7.53
C TRP A 198 19.83 1.96 -8.70
N SER A 199 19.73 2.48 -9.93
CA SER A 199 20.20 1.79 -11.12
C SER A 199 21.60 2.30 -11.49
N PRO A 200 22.58 1.43 -11.78
CA PRO A 200 23.84 1.88 -12.36
C PRO A 200 23.57 2.66 -13.65
N PRO A 201 24.38 3.68 -13.98
CA PRO A 201 24.26 4.33 -15.27
C PRO A 201 24.41 3.27 -16.37
N THR A 202 23.49 3.29 -17.32
CA THR A 202 23.54 2.44 -18.52
C THR A 202 24.89 2.63 -19.19
N THR A 203 25.48 1.53 -19.68
CA THR A 203 26.72 1.65 -20.45
C THR A 203 26.41 2.32 -21.79
N ILE A 204 27.42 2.94 -22.43
CA ILE A 204 27.25 3.55 -23.77
C ILE A 204 26.66 2.54 -24.77
N LEU A 205 26.97 1.25 -24.61
CA LEU A 205 26.43 0.19 -25.45
C LEU A 205 24.94 -0.07 -25.16
N GLU A 206 24.52 -0.03 -23.90
CA GLU A 206 23.12 -0.18 -23.52
C GLU A 206 22.27 1.02 -23.95
N ASP A 207 22.79 2.24 -23.80
CA ASP A 207 22.15 3.46 -24.32
C ASP A 207 22.04 3.43 -25.85
N PHE A 208 23.11 2.99 -26.51
CA PHE A 208 23.11 2.81 -27.96
C PHE A 208 22.08 1.77 -28.38
N LEU A 209 21.98 0.63 -27.68
CA LEU A 209 21.00 -0.42 -27.96
C LEU A 209 19.56 0.01 -27.65
N ALA A 210 19.34 0.76 -26.57
CA ALA A 210 18.05 1.33 -26.21
C ALA A 210 17.55 2.35 -27.26
N LEU A 211 18.46 3.10 -27.90
CA LEU A 211 18.13 4.02 -29.00
C LEU A 211 17.54 3.30 -30.21
N PHE A 212 17.85 2.01 -30.39
CA PHE A 212 17.27 1.22 -31.46
C PHE A 212 15.93 0.59 -31.06
N GLY A 213 15.62 0.45 -29.77
CA GLY A 213 14.45 -0.35 -29.34
C GLY A 213 14.53 -1.79 -29.85
N GLU A 214 13.48 -2.60 -29.68
CA GLU A 214 13.42 -3.96 -30.23
C GLU A 214 13.41 -3.95 -31.77
N VAL A 215 14.52 -3.61 -32.41
CA VAL A 215 14.71 -3.79 -33.84
C VAL A 215 14.91 -5.28 -34.06
N SER A 216 13.84 -5.95 -34.45
CA SER A 216 13.93 -7.33 -34.94
C SER A 216 15.13 -7.46 -35.88
N LEU A 217 15.91 -8.54 -35.72
CA LEU A 217 17.07 -8.88 -36.57
C LEU A 217 16.89 -8.58 -38.08
N PRO A 218 15.71 -8.77 -38.72
CA PRO A 218 15.52 -8.39 -40.12
C PRO A 218 15.62 -6.88 -40.40
N ALA A 219 15.25 -6.00 -39.47
CA ALA A 219 15.30 -4.56 -39.67
C ALA A 219 16.73 -3.99 -39.59
N LEU A 220 17.61 -4.57 -38.75
CA LEU A 220 19.05 -4.25 -38.78
C LEU A 220 19.70 -4.70 -40.10
N GLY A 221 19.31 -5.87 -40.62
CA GLY A 221 19.75 -6.36 -41.92
C GLY A 221 19.36 -5.43 -43.09
N ALA A 222 18.13 -4.89 -43.05
CA ALA A 222 17.65 -3.95 -44.08
C ALA A 222 18.44 -2.63 -44.08
N VAL A 223 18.76 -2.08 -42.89
CA VAL A 223 19.55 -0.84 -42.78
C VAL A 223 20.97 -1.04 -43.32
N LEU A 224 21.63 -2.15 -43.00
CA LEU A 224 22.97 -2.48 -43.50
C LEU A 224 22.99 -2.62 -45.03
N LEU A 225 21.96 -3.25 -45.62
CA LEU A 225 21.82 -3.34 -47.08
C LEU A 225 21.61 -1.98 -47.75
N ILE A 226 20.86 -1.07 -47.11
CA ILE A 226 20.68 0.31 -47.62
C ILE A 226 22.03 1.05 -47.62
N PHE A 227 22.80 0.99 -46.54
CA PHE A 227 24.12 1.63 -46.48
C PHE A 227 25.11 1.07 -47.52
N VAL A 228 25.14 -0.25 -47.71
CA VAL A 228 25.98 -0.88 -48.74
C VAL A 228 25.54 -0.47 -50.15
N SER A 229 24.24 -0.35 -50.40
CA SER A 229 23.71 0.10 -51.70
C SER A 229 24.04 1.57 -52.01
N MET A 230 23.97 2.44 -50.99
CA MET A 230 24.32 3.87 -51.12
C MET A 230 25.81 4.06 -51.36
N ALA A 231 26.66 3.32 -50.64
CA ALA A 231 28.11 3.34 -50.86
C ALA A 231 28.48 2.85 -52.26
N SER A 232 27.85 1.77 -52.74
CA SER A 232 28.06 1.23 -54.08
C SER A 232 27.65 2.23 -55.17
N SER A 233 26.53 2.93 -54.97
CA SER A 233 26.03 3.96 -55.88
C SER A 233 26.95 5.18 -55.92
N ALA A 234 27.50 5.59 -54.77
CA ALA A 234 28.47 6.69 -54.68
C ALA A 234 29.81 6.37 -55.38
N VAL A 235 30.29 5.13 -55.27
CA VAL A 235 31.51 4.69 -55.97
C VAL A 235 31.30 4.65 -57.49
N LEU A 236 30.14 4.20 -57.97
CA LEU A 236 29.82 4.27 -59.40
C LEU A 236 29.70 5.71 -59.90
N PHE A 237 29.11 6.61 -59.12
CA PHE A 237 28.98 8.03 -59.48
C PHE A 237 30.34 8.74 -59.57
N THR A 238 31.24 8.50 -58.61
CA THR A 238 32.59 9.08 -58.63
C THR A 238 33.43 8.55 -59.79
N LYS A 239 33.34 7.25 -60.10
CA LYS A 239 34.03 6.62 -61.24
C LYS A 239 33.50 7.10 -62.60
N ARG A 240 32.19 7.39 -62.71
CA ARG A 240 31.58 7.96 -63.92
C ARG A 240 31.99 9.42 -64.12
N ARG A 241 32.11 10.19 -63.03
CA ARG A 241 32.55 11.59 -63.05
C ARG A 241 34.03 11.74 -63.41
N SER A 242 34.89 10.82 -62.97
CA SER A 242 36.30 10.82 -63.36
C SER A 242 36.53 10.42 -64.82
N ALA A 243 35.70 9.51 -65.37
CA ALA A 243 35.76 9.15 -66.79
C ALA A 243 35.41 10.34 -67.70
N ILE A 244 34.35 11.08 -67.38
CA ILE A 244 33.93 12.28 -68.12
C ILE A 244 35.00 13.39 -68.02
N LEU A 245 35.65 13.53 -66.86
CA LEU A 245 36.71 14.52 -66.67
C LEU A 245 37.96 14.20 -67.53
N ASN A 246 38.35 12.94 -67.64
CA ASN A 246 39.50 12.53 -68.47
C ASN A 246 39.23 12.72 -69.97
N GLU A 247 38.00 12.49 -70.42
CA GLU A 247 37.58 12.75 -71.81
C GLU A 247 37.59 14.25 -72.12
N ALA A 248 37.15 15.08 -71.16
CA ALA A 248 37.23 16.54 -71.29
C ALA A 248 38.69 17.02 -71.37
N ILE A 249 39.60 16.50 -70.55
CA ILE A 249 41.03 16.87 -70.55
C ILE A 249 41.69 16.53 -71.91
N LEU A 250 41.36 15.38 -72.51
CA LEU A 250 41.84 15.00 -73.85
C LEU A 250 41.28 15.92 -74.96
N SER A 251 40.04 16.38 -74.85
CA SER A 251 39.43 17.27 -75.84
C SER A 251 40.00 18.70 -75.85
N TYR A 252 40.52 19.17 -74.70
CA TYR A 252 41.03 20.53 -74.54
C TYR A 252 42.55 20.65 -74.73
N GLY A 253 43.25 19.58 -75.14
CA GLY A 253 44.64 19.64 -75.58
C GLY A 253 45.60 20.27 -74.56
N VAL A 254 45.36 20.04 -73.26
CA VAL A 254 46.26 20.53 -72.19
C VAL A 254 47.50 19.64 -72.16
N PRO A 255 48.71 20.19 -72.37
CA PRO A 255 49.92 19.37 -72.30
C PRO A 255 50.21 19.00 -70.85
N GLU A 256 50.40 17.70 -70.59
CA GLU A 256 51.03 17.23 -69.36
C GLU A 256 52.47 17.78 -69.30
N LYS A 257 52.74 18.65 -68.33
CA LYS A 257 54.12 18.91 -67.91
C LYS A 257 54.26 18.67 -66.42
N GLY A 258 54.76 17.49 -66.10
CA GLY A 258 55.68 17.34 -64.98
C GLY A 258 56.98 18.08 -65.28
N GLY A 259 57.51 18.79 -64.28
CA GLY A 259 58.80 19.48 -64.35
C GLY A 259 58.95 20.43 -63.17
N GLY A 260 59.74 20.01 -62.19
CA GLY A 260 59.99 20.77 -60.96
C GLY A 260 60.67 22.12 -61.21
N ILE A 261 60.44 23.04 -60.28
CA ILE A 261 61.27 24.20 -60.03
C ILE A 261 61.70 24.09 -58.56
N GLN A 262 62.97 23.73 -58.34
CA GLN A 262 63.67 24.27 -57.18
C GLN A 262 63.90 25.74 -57.47
N ASP A 263 63.41 26.63 -56.60
CA ASP A 263 64.17 27.83 -56.32
C ASP A 263 63.96 28.28 -54.89
N SER A 264 65.09 28.50 -54.25
CA SER A 264 65.29 28.90 -52.87
C SER A 264 64.78 30.31 -52.62
N VAL A 265 63.93 30.48 -51.60
CA VAL A 265 63.87 31.75 -50.86
C VAL A 265 63.91 31.43 -49.38
N ASN A 266 65.09 31.70 -48.81
CA ASN A 266 65.37 31.72 -47.39
C ASN A 266 64.44 32.75 -46.70
N ARG A 267 63.39 32.29 -46.01
CA ARG A 267 62.66 33.12 -45.05
C ARG A 267 63.07 32.68 -43.65
N ASN A 268 63.86 33.51 -42.98
CA ASN A 268 64.03 33.46 -41.53
C ASN A 268 62.66 33.64 -40.87
N VAL A 269 62.11 32.56 -40.33
CA VAL A 269 60.94 32.60 -39.46
C VAL A 269 61.47 32.61 -38.02
N PRO A 270 61.14 33.62 -37.20
CA PRO A 270 61.52 33.61 -35.78
C PRO A 270 60.77 32.51 -35.03
N ALA A 271 61.43 31.93 -34.02
CA ALA A 271 60.88 30.86 -33.20
C ALA A 271 59.64 31.33 -32.41
N ALA A 272 58.66 30.42 -32.26
CA ALA A 272 57.46 30.67 -31.47
C ALA A 272 57.79 30.82 -29.97
N PRO A 273 57.04 31.65 -29.22
CA PRO A 273 57.24 31.82 -27.78
C PRO A 273 56.84 30.57 -27.00
N ASP A 274 57.67 30.19 -26.04
CA ASP A 274 57.41 29.14 -25.04
C ASP A 274 56.54 29.71 -23.91
N PHE A 275 55.40 29.06 -23.61
CA PHE A 275 54.47 29.46 -22.56
C PHE A 275 54.55 28.59 -21.31
N ASN A 276 55.69 27.94 -21.06
CA ASN A 276 56.00 27.40 -19.72
C ASN A 276 56.84 28.40 -18.93
N ASN A 277 56.18 29.38 -18.30
CA ASN A 277 56.54 30.00 -17.01
C ASN A 277 55.63 31.20 -16.72
N GLN A 278 54.56 30.98 -15.98
CA GLN A 278 54.04 32.01 -15.07
C GLN A 278 54.04 31.44 -13.65
N LYS A 279 54.73 32.19 -12.82
CA LYS A 279 54.97 32.02 -11.40
C LYS A 279 53.87 32.72 -10.62
#